data_AF-R0KTY8-F1
#
_entry.id   AF-R0KTY8-F1
#
_cell.length_a   1.000
_cell.length_b   1.000
_cell.length_c   1.000
_cell.angle_alpha   90.00
_cell.angle_beta   90.00
_cell.angle_gamma   90.00
#
_symmetry.space_group_name_H-M   'P 1'
#
loop_
_entity.id
_entity.type
_entity.pdbx_description
1 polymer ?
#
loop_
_entity_poly.entity_id
_entity_poly.type
_entity_poly.pdbx_seq_one_letter_code
_entity_poly.pdbx_strand_id
1 'polypeptide(L)'
;MKPFDLTKKTWVISNCLFVLNFSIYLSSFIIKHPLPSLPPLVNLFLLTISYSTSLVKFIRTPSLIPSQSNFYCILVFMTLPRNLLLIPFYFLSLYHLISFVLSNKNIFEKYFIYKICMAASNFHVALGRAALFSKILGVPLSFIFFLCGSGSIGTFLMYLWMVRQEYTTIPAMRSVFGELRIRLDEGMLLFPDKVQYFYNKAKELIIHYDKIMN
;
A
#
# COMPACT_ATOMS: atom_id res chain seq x y z
N MET A 1 -12.53 -32.16 3.09
CA MET A 1 -11.84 -30.85 3.03
C MET A 1 -11.53 -30.54 1.58
N LYS A 2 -11.97 -29.40 1.02
CA LYS A 2 -11.53 -29.01 -0.34
C LYS A 2 -10.03 -28.69 -0.29
N PRO A 3 -9.21 -29.19 -1.24
CA PRO A 3 -7.79 -28.88 -1.27
C PRO A 3 -7.60 -27.36 -1.36
N PHE A 4 -6.71 -26.84 -0.52
CA PHE A 4 -6.42 -25.42 -0.49
C PHE A 4 -5.72 -25.04 -1.80
N ASP A 5 -6.36 -24.17 -2.57
CA ASP A 5 -5.92 -23.72 -3.89
C ASP A 5 -4.47 -23.21 -3.85
N LEU A 6 -3.66 -23.69 -4.81
CA LEU A 6 -2.24 -23.33 -4.93
C LEU A 6 -2.07 -21.81 -5.01
N THR A 7 -2.95 -21.10 -5.73
CA THR A 7 -2.92 -19.64 -5.84
C THR A 7 -3.08 -18.99 -4.47
N LYS A 8 -4.01 -19.48 -3.64
CA LYS A 8 -4.19 -18.98 -2.27
C LYS A 8 -2.99 -19.31 -1.38
N LYS A 9 -2.38 -20.49 -1.50
CA LYS A 9 -1.16 -20.83 -0.73
C LYS A 9 -0.04 -19.87 -1.05
N THR A 10 0.25 -19.67 -2.33
CA THR A 10 1.33 -18.79 -2.80
C THR A 10 1.07 -17.35 -2.35
N TRP A 11 -0.16 -16.87 -2.44
CA TRP A 11 -0.54 -15.54 -1.97
C TRP A 11 -0.31 -15.40 -0.45
N VAL A 12 -0.78 -16.33 0.38
CA VAL A 12 -0.59 -16.26 1.84
C VAL A 12 0.90 -16.33 2.21
N ILE A 13 1.63 -17.29 1.66
CA ILE A 13 3.06 -17.50 1.98
C ILE A 13 3.87 -16.26 1.60
N SER A 14 3.66 -15.70 0.41
CA SER A 14 4.38 -14.50 -0.04
C SER A 14 4.10 -13.29 0.84
N ASN A 15 2.83 -13.04 1.22
CA ASN A 15 2.49 -11.96 2.15
C ASN A 15 3.08 -12.19 3.56
N CYS A 16 3.02 -13.41 4.08
CA CYS A 16 3.62 -13.74 5.38
C CYS A 16 5.13 -13.51 5.39
N LEU A 17 5.85 -14.01 4.37
CA LEU A 17 7.29 -13.81 4.25
C LEU A 17 7.65 -12.33 4.10
N PHE A 18 6.87 -11.57 3.33
CA PHE A 18 7.07 -10.14 3.17
C PHE A 18 6.86 -9.40 4.50
N VAL A 19 5.76 -9.67 5.20
CA VAL A 19 5.47 -9.07 6.51
C VAL A 19 6.58 -9.38 7.51
N LEU A 20 7.05 -10.63 7.58
CA LEU A 20 8.13 -11.02 8.48
C LEU A 20 9.43 -10.29 8.14
N ASN A 21 9.86 -10.31 6.88
CA ASN A 21 11.12 -9.66 6.48
C ASN A 21 11.05 -8.13 6.62
N PHE A 22 9.91 -7.52 6.27
CA PHE A 22 9.72 -6.08 6.43
C PHE A 22 9.60 -5.67 7.90
N SER A 23 9.04 -6.52 8.77
CA SER A 23 9.04 -6.28 10.22
C SER A 23 10.45 -6.27 10.80
N ILE A 24 11.34 -7.16 10.34
CA ILE A 24 12.76 -7.17 10.74
C ILE A 24 13.44 -5.89 10.27
N TYR A 25 13.17 -5.44 9.04
CA TYR A 25 13.67 -4.17 8.54
C TYR A 25 13.20 -2.99 9.40
N LEU A 26 11.90 -2.91 9.74
CA LEU A 26 11.37 -1.85 10.59
C LEU A 26 11.94 -1.89 12.01
N SER A 27 12.08 -3.09 12.61
CA SER A 27 12.61 -3.23 13.97
C SER A 27 14.08 -2.88 14.05
N SER A 28 14.86 -3.04 12.97
CA SER A 28 16.28 -2.67 12.92
C SER A 28 16.55 -1.18 13.18
N PHE A 29 15.55 -0.30 12.97
CA PHE A 29 15.67 1.11 13.30
C PHE A 29 15.60 1.39 14.80
N ILE A 30 15.02 0.48 15.58
CA ILE A 30 14.76 0.64 17.01
C ILE A 30 15.72 -0.24 17.83
N ILE A 31 15.92 -1.48 17.38
CA ILE A 31 16.67 -2.50 18.09
C ILE A 31 17.78 -3.02 17.18
N LYS A 32 19.01 -3.00 17.68
CA LYS A 32 20.15 -3.61 17.00
C LYS A 32 20.08 -5.14 17.16
N HIS A 33 19.34 -5.79 16.28
CA HIS A 33 19.26 -7.25 16.25
C HIS A 33 20.42 -7.87 15.45
N PRO A 34 20.87 -9.09 15.80
CA PRO A 34 21.96 -9.79 15.11
C PRO A 34 21.54 -10.36 13.74
N LEU A 35 20.24 -10.36 13.44
CA LEU A 35 19.70 -10.88 12.19
C LEU A 35 19.74 -9.77 11.12
N PRO A 36 20.53 -9.92 10.04
CA PRO A 36 20.47 -8.99 8.93
C PRO A 36 19.09 -9.12 8.25
N SER A 37 18.44 -7.99 7.98
CA SER A 37 17.26 -7.97 7.11
C SER A 37 17.65 -8.50 5.73
N LEU A 38 16.80 -9.32 5.10
CA LEU A 38 17.08 -9.76 3.73
C LEU A 38 17.15 -8.56 2.77
N PRO A 39 17.87 -8.69 1.64
CA PRO A 39 18.01 -7.62 0.67
C PRO A 39 16.65 -7.02 0.25
N PRO A 40 16.55 -5.70 0.03
CA PRO A 40 15.33 -5.01 -0.42
C PRO A 40 14.60 -5.70 -1.59
N LEU A 41 15.36 -6.26 -2.53
CA LEU A 41 14.86 -7.01 -3.67
C LEU A 41 13.94 -8.18 -3.28
N VAL A 42 14.19 -8.86 -2.16
CA VAL A 42 13.36 -9.98 -1.71
C VAL A 42 11.93 -9.50 -1.43
N ASN A 43 11.77 -8.34 -0.79
CA ASN A 43 10.44 -7.77 -0.54
C ASN A 43 9.72 -7.46 -1.85
N LEU A 44 10.43 -6.91 -2.85
CA LEU A 44 9.86 -6.60 -4.15
C LEU A 44 9.42 -7.87 -4.90
N PHE A 45 10.21 -8.95 -4.85
CA PHE A 45 9.82 -10.23 -5.44
C PHE A 45 8.59 -10.83 -4.74
N LEU A 46 8.57 -10.85 -3.41
CA LEU A 46 7.44 -11.37 -2.64
C LEU A 46 6.15 -10.58 -2.93
N LEU A 47 6.24 -9.25 -2.98
CA LEU A 47 5.12 -8.40 -3.35
C LEU A 47 4.69 -8.60 -4.80
N THR A 48 5.63 -8.71 -5.74
CA THR A 48 5.30 -8.99 -7.14
C THR A 48 4.54 -10.31 -7.26
N ILE A 49 5.03 -11.37 -6.62
CA ILE A 49 4.34 -12.68 -6.61
C ILE A 49 2.94 -12.54 -6.00
N SER A 50 2.81 -11.92 -4.83
CA SER A 50 1.53 -11.68 -4.16
C SER A 50 0.53 -10.96 -5.09
N TYR A 51 0.94 -9.85 -5.68
CA TYR A 51 0.06 -9.05 -6.53
C TYR A 51 -0.22 -9.74 -7.87
N SER A 52 0.75 -10.43 -8.47
CA SER A 52 0.53 -11.22 -9.69
C SER A 52 -0.46 -12.36 -9.48
N THR A 53 -0.44 -13.05 -8.34
CA THR A 53 -1.41 -14.14 -8.06
C THR A 53 -2.86 -13.64 -8.08
N SER A 54 -3.10 -12.39 -7.67
CA SER A 54 -4.44 -11.79 -7.73
C SER A 54 -4.91 -11.46 -9.15
N LEU A 55 -3.98 -11.31 -10.10
CA LEU A 55 -4.24 -11.01 -11.50
C LEU A 55 -4.42 -12.26 -12.36
N VAL A 56 -4.07 -13.45 -11.85
CA VAL A 56 -4.18 -14.73 -12.58
C VAL A 56 -5.58 -14.95 -13.17
N LYS A 57 -6.63 -14.52 -12.45
CA LYS A 57 -8.02 -14.63 -12.91
C LYS A 57 -8.32 -13.85 -14.21
N PHE A 58 -7.50 -12.85 -14.54
CA PHE A 58 -7.62 -12.01 -15.74
C PHE A 58 -6.72 -12.46 -16.89
N ILE A 59 -5.96 -13.57 -16.74
CA ILE A 59 -5.09 -14.08 -17.83
C ILE A 59 -5.91 -14.40 -19.10
N ARG A 60 -7.16 -14.84 -18.94
CA ARG A 60 -8.06 -15.11 -20.08
C ARG A 60 -8.66 -13.84 -20.71
N THR A 61 -8.55 -12.70 -20.04
CA THR A 61 -9.09 -11.40 -20.47
C THR A 61 -8.06 -10.29 -20.22
N PRO A 62 -6.91 -10.32 -20.92
CA PRO A 62 -5.76 -9.47 -20.62
C PRO A 62 -6.05 -7.96 -20.76
N SER A 63 -7.04 -7.59 -21.58
CA SER A 63 -7.51 -6.20 -21.70
C SER A 63 -8.04 -5.61 -20.40
N LEU A 64 -8.45 -6.45 -19.44
CA LEU A 64 -8.90 -6.02 -18.12
C LEU A 64 -7.75 -5.82 -17.13
N ILE A 65 -6.53 -6.32 -17.39
CA ILE A 65 -5.41 -6.21 -16.46
C ILE A 65 -5.05 -4.74 -16.15
N PRO A 66 -4.96 -3.83 -17.14
CA PRO A 66 -4.68 -2.41 -16.88
C PRO A 66 -5.77 -1.70 -16.08
N SER A 67 -6.98 -2.25 -15.98
CA SER A 67 -8.02 -1.65 -15.12
C SER A 67 -7.81 -1.93 -13.63
N GLN A 68 -6.95 -2.89 -13.28
CA GLN A 68 -6.78 -3.35 -11.90
C GLN A 68 -5.69 -2.55 -11.18
N SER A 69 -5.97 -2.08 -9.96
CA SER A 69 -4.99 -1.34 -9.13
C SER A 69 -3.72 -2.16 -8.85
N ASN A 70 -3.86 -3.48 -8.76
CA ASN A 70 -2.74 -4.39 -8.53
C ASN A 70 -1.73 -4.40 -9.69
N PHE A 71 -2.15 -4.10 -10.92
CA PHE A 71 -1.24 -3.96 -12.06
C PHE A 71 -0.29 -2.77 -11.84
N TYR A 72 -0.82 -1.62 -11.43
CA TYR A 72 0.00 -0.44 -11.14
C TYR A 72 0.90 -0.62 -9.93
N CYS A 73 0.47 -1.39 -8.92
CA CYS A 73 1.35 -1.78 -7.81
C CYS A 73 2.57 -2.56 -8.31
N ILE A 74 2.38 -3.50 -9.24
CA ILE A 74 3.49 -4.25 -9.85
C ILE A 74 4.42 -3.31 -10.63
N LEU A 75 3.87 -2.36 -11.39
CA LEU A 75 4.69 -1.37 -12.09
C LEU A 75 5.56 -0.56 -11.12
N VAL A 76 5.04 -0.18 -9.95
CA VAL A 76 5.83 0.47 -8.89
C VAL A 76 6.96 -0.46 -8.41
N PHE A 77 6.72 -1.76 -8.21
CA PHE A 77 7.79 -2.67 -7.77
C PHE A 77 8.91 -2.81 -8.80
N MET A 78 8.57 -2.76 -10.09
CA MET A 78 9.54 -2.84 -11.20
C MET A 78 10.47 -1.62 -11.28
N THR A 79 10.11 -0.49 -10.66
CA THR A 79 11.00 0.68 -10.56
C THR A 79 12.05 0.56 -9.46
N LEU A 80 12.10 -0.58 -8.76
CA LEU A 80 12.98 -0.86 -7.63
C LEU A 80 12.93 0.22 -6.54
N PRO A 81 11.73 0.49 -5.97
CA PRO A 81 11.57 1.55 -5.00
C PRO A 81 12.33 1.23 -3.72
N ARG A 82 12.74 2.28 -3.00
CA ARG A 82 13.34 2.13 -1.67
C ARG A 82 12.39 1.42 -0.70
N ASN A 83 12.93 0.63 0.22
CA ASN A 83 12.14 -0.09 1.23
C ASN A 83 11.16 0.81 2.01
N LEU A 84 11.52 2.06 2.29
CA LEU A 84 10.62 2.99 2.97
C LEU A 84 9.31 3.24 2.18
N LEU A 85 9.37 3.24 0.85
CA LEU A 85 8.18 3.38 -0.01
C LEU A 85 7.29 2.13 -0.02
N LEU A 86 7.74 1.03 0.60
CA LEU A 86 6.98 -0.22 0.73
C LEU A 86 6.09 -0.27 1.99
N ILE A 87 6.18 0.71 2.89
CA ILE A 87 5.33 0.82 4.10
C ILE A 87 3.83 0.64 3.81
N PRO A 88 3.21 1.27 2.79
CA PRO A 88 1.79 1.04 2.53
C PRO A 88 1.45 -0.41 2.19
N PHE A 89 2.34 -1.09 1.47
CA PHE A 89 2.16 -2.49 1.12
C PHE A 89 2.31 -3.39 2.35
N TYR A 90 3.16 -3.02 3.30
CA TYR A 90 3.25 -3.69 4.60
C TYR A 90 1.94 -3.63 5.38
N PHE A 91 1.35 -2.44 5.55
CA PHE A 91 0.05 -2.31 6.21
C PHE A 91 -1.06 -3.04 5.46
N LEU A 92 -1.04 -3.00 4.13
CA LEU A 92 -2.03 -3.68 3.30
C LEU A 92 -1.90 -5.22 3.37
N SER A 93 -0.67 -5.75 3.40
CA SER A 93 -0.43 -7.18 3.63
C SER A 93 -0.90 -7.63 5.02
N LEU A 94 -0.65 -6.84 6.07
CA LEU A 94 -1.20 -7.12 7.40
C LEU A 94 -2.73 -7.14 7.41
N TYR A 95 -3.35 -6.10 6.84
CA TYR A 95 -4.80 -5.99 6.68
C TYR A 95 -5.38 -7.25 6.01
N HIS A 96 -4.83 -7.62 4.85
CA HIS A 96 -5.33 -8.78 4.10
C HIS A 96 -5.04 -10.12 4.79
N LEU A 97 -3.88 -10.29 5.45
CA LEU A 97 -3.58 -11.51 6.20
C LEU A 97 -4.54 -11.70 7.38
N ILE A 98 -4.82 -10.64 8.14
CA ILE A 98 -5.80 -10.68 9.24
C ILE A 98 -7.17 -11.11 8.71
N SER A 99 -7.67 -10.42 7.68
CA SER A 99 -8.96 -10.74 7.06
C SER A 99 -9.02 -12.19 6.57
N PHE A 100 -7.97 -12.64 5.90
CA PHE A 100 -7.89 -13.98 5.31
C PHE A 100 -7.85 -15.08 6.38
N VAL A 101 -7.00 -14.94 7.40
CA VAL A 101 -6.83 -15.93 8.47
C VAL A 101 -8.12 -16.07 9.28
N LEU A 102 -8.77 -14.96 9.62
CA LEU A 102 -10.03 -14.97 10.38
C LEU A 102 -11.19 -15.56 9.58
N SER A 103 -11.27 -15.26 8.27
CA SER A 103 -12.30 -15.82 7.39
C SER A 103 -12.14 -17.34 7.16
N ASN A 104 -10.94 -17.88 7.39
CA ASN A 104 -10.62 -19.30 7.21
C ASN A 104 -10.34 -19.99 8.56
N LYS A 105 -11.12 -19.65 9.60
CA LYS A 105 -10.97 -20.17 10.97
C LYS A 105 -10.75 -21.69 11.03
N ASN A 106 -11.56 -22.46 10.30
CA ASN A 106 -11.51 -23.94 10.29
C ASN A 106 -10.13 -24.52 9.93
N ILE A 107 -9.27 -23.74 9.27
CA ILE A 107 -7.93 -24.13 8.86
C ILE A 107 -6.90 -23.58 9.84
N PHE A 108 -7.04 -22.32 10.23
CA PHE A 108 -5.99 -21.60 10.95
C PHE A 108 -6.09 -21.62 12.47
N GLU A 109 -7.24 -21.99 13.06
CA GLU A 109 -7.48 -21.94 14.51
C GLU A 109 -6.42 -22.67 15.36
N LYS A 110 -5.82 -23.72 14.80
CA LYS A 110 -4.78 -24.52 15.46
C LYS A 110 -3.40 -23.84 15.48
N TYR A 111 -3.18 -22.82 14.65
CA TYR A 111 -1.87 -22.21 14.45
C TYR A 111 -1.72 -20.91 15.26
N PHE A 112 -0.49 -20.62 15.67
CA PHE A 112 -0.16 -19.39 16.42
C PHE A 112 -0.56 -18.11 15.68
N ILE A 113 -0.46 -18.10 14.35
CA ILE A 113 -0.86 -16.96 13.50
C ILE A 113 -2.33 -16.54 13.73
N TYR A 114 -3.24 -17.49 14.00
CA TYR A 114 -4.64 -17.16 14.25
C TYR A 114 -4.80 -16.34 15.53
N LYS A 115 -4.07 -16.67 16.60
CA LYS A 115 -4.08 -15.91 17.85
C LYS A 115 -3.57 -14.48 17.65
N ILE A 116 -2.50 -14.31 16.86
CA ILE A 116 -1.98 -12.99 16.51
C ILE A 116 -3.02 -12.20 15.70
N CYS A 117 -3.60 -12.79 14.65
CA CYS A 117 -4.60 -12.12 13.81
C CYS A 117 -5.86 -11.76 14.59
N MET A 118 -6.28 -12.60 15.54
CA MET A 118 -7.39 -12.30 16.46
C MET A 118 -7.08 -11.07 17.32
N ALA A 119 -5.90 -11.00 17.94
CA ALA A 119 -5.49 -9.83 18.73
C ALA A 119 -5.37 -8.56 17.86
N ALA A 120 -4.83 -8.69 16.65
CA ALA A 120 -4.65 -7.58 15.71
C ALA A 120 -5.97 -7.13 15.04
N SER A 121 -7.04 -7.91 15.13
CA SER A 121 -8.33 -7.60 14.48
C SER A 121 -8.93 -6.28 14.94
N ASN A 122 -8.68 -5.88 16.19
CA ASN A 122 -9.11 -4.59 16.75
C ASN A 122 -8.55 -3.40 15.97
N PHE A 123 -7.40 -3.56 15.32
CA PHE A 123 -6.75 -2.53 14.52
C PHE A 123 -6.98 -2.69 13.01
N HIS A 124 -7.79 -3.67 12.58
CA HIS A 124 -7.97 -4.01 11.16
C HIS A 124 -8.41 -2.81 10.31
N VAL A 125 -9.42 -2.06 10.76
CA VAL A 125 -9.89 -0.87 10.03
C VAL A 125 -8.80 0.21 9.98
N ALA A 126 -8.11 0.44 11.10
CA ALA A 126 -7.02 1.42 11.17
C ALA A 126 -5.86 1.04 10.23
N LEU A 127 -5.51 -0.25 10.13
CA LEU A 127 -4.49 -0.75 9.20
C LEU A 127 -4.86 -0.49 7.75
N GLY A 128 -6.10 -0.77 7.36
CA GLY A 128 -6.59 -0.50 6.01
C GLY A 128 -6.52 0.99 5.66
N ARG A 129 -6.94 1.87 6.58
CA ARG A 129 -6.84 3.32 6.40
C ARG A 129 -5.40 3.81 6.37
N ALA A 130 -4.54 3.31 7.26
CA ALA A 130 -3.12 3.65 7.32
C ALA A 130 -2.38 3.23 6.03
N ALA A 131 -2.74 2.08 5.46
CA ALA A 131 -2.21 1.64 4.17
C ALA A 131 -2.53 2.64 3.05
N LEU A 132 -3.80 3.05 2.93
CA LEU A 132 -4.21 4.03 1.90
C LEU A 132 -3.56 5.39 2.13
N PHE A 133 -3.55 5.87 3.37
CA PHE A 133 -2.94 7.14 3.73
C PHE A 133 -1.43 7.17 3.43
N SER A 134 -0.71 6.10 3.77
CA SER A 134 0.71 5.97 3.46
C SER A 134 1.01 5.86 1.97
N LYS A 135 0.08 5.37 1.13
CA LYS A 135 0.22 5.49 -0.35
C LYS A 135 0.13 6.94 -0.80
N ILE A 136 -0.78 7.74 -0.23
CA ILE A 136 -0.85 9.16 -0.59
C ILE A 136 0.45 9.86 -0.19
N LEU A 137 0.96 9.62 1.02
CA LEU A 137 2.25 10.18 1.47
C LEU A 137 3.46 9.62 0.72
N GLY A 138 3.36 8.42 0.16
CA GLY A 138 4.42 7.83 -0.66
C GLY A 138 4.72 8.64 -1.94
N VAL A 139 3.73 9.37 -2.49
CA VAL A 139 3.94 10.23 -3.66
C VAL A 139 4.95 11.35 -3.38
N PRO A 140 4.71 12.30 -2.45
CA PRO A 140 5.68 13.34 -2.15
C PRO A 140 6.99 12.78 -1.62
N LEU A 141 6.96 11.68 -0.85
CA LEU A 141 8.18 11.03 -0.36
C LEU A 141 9.04 10.47 -1.51
N SER A 142 8.42 9.87 -2.53
CA SER A 142 9.14 9.39 -3.71
C SER A 142 9.75 10.53 -4.53
N PHE A 143 9.07 11.68 -4.59
CA PHE A 143 9.60 12.90 -5.21
C PHE A 143 10.81 13.44 -4.44
N ILE A 144 10.73 13.50 -3.11
CA ILE A 144 11.87 13.89 -2.25
C ILE A 144 13.06 12.95 -2.49
N PHE A 145 12.84 11.64 -2.55
CA PHE A 145 13.93 10.70 -2.84
C PHE A 145 14.56 10.92 -4.21
N PHE A 146 13.78 11.26 -5.23
CA PHE A 146 14.30 11.66 -6.53
C PHE A 146 15.17 12.92 -6.44
N LEU A 147 14.68 13.98 -5.77
CA LEU A 147 15.45 15.23 -5.58
C LEU A 147 16.77 15.01 -4.83
N CYS A 148 16.79 14.10 -3.86
CA CYS A 148 18.00 13.75 -3.12
C CYS A 148 18.96 12.81 -3.90
N GLY A 149 18.72 12.54 -5.19
CA GLY A 149 19.54 11.64 -6.01
C GLY A 149 19.47 10.16 -5.57
N SER A 150 18.46 9.84 -4.77
CA SER A 150 18.38 8.62 -3.99
C SER A 150 17.34 7.64 -4.56
N GLY A 151 16.43 8.14 -5.41
CA GLY A 151 15.42 7.38 -6.14
C GLY A 151 15.36 7.77 -7.62
N SER A 152 14.44 7.15 -8.37
CA SER A 152 14.25 7.40 -9.79
C SER A 152 12.97 8.19 -10.07
N ILE A 153 12.99 9.03 -11.11
CA ILE A 153 11.77 9.70 -11.61
C ILE A 153 10.69 8.69 -12.00
N GLY A 154 11.09 7.52 -12.51
CA GLY A 154 10.18 6.42 -12.83
C GLY A 154 9.40 5.95 -11.61
N THR A 155 10.05 5.84 -10.44
CA THR A 155 9.35 5.48 -9.19
C THR A 155 8.29 6.49 -8.84
N PHE A 156 8.61 7.79 -8.91
CA PHE A 156 7.65 8.87 -8.64
C PHE A 156 6.45 8.81 -9.58
N LEU A 157 6.69 8.68 -10.89
CA LEU A 157 5.62 8.62 -11.89
C LEU A 157 4.72 7.38 -11.71
N MET A 158 5.31 6.21 -11.45
CA MET A 158 4.53 4.99 -11.23
C MET A 158 3.73 5.06 -9.92
N TYR A 159 4.27 5.67 -8.87
CA TYR A 159 3.55 5.87 -7.61
C TYR A 159 2.37 6.82 -7.79
N LEU A 160 2.56 7.91 -8.54
CA LEU A 160 1.51 8.86 -8.88
C LEU A 160 0.39 8.18 -9.69
N TRP A 161 0.73 7.36 -10.69
CA TRP A 161 -0.25 6.60 -11.45
C TRP A 161 -0.98 5.54 -10.62
N MET A 162 -0.29 4.83 -9.74
CA MET A 162 -0.90 3.89 -8.81
C MET A 162 -1.93 4.59 -7.92
N VAL A 163 -1.57 5.71 -7.29
CA VAL A 163 -2.47 6.49 -6.43
C VAL A 163 -3.66 7.03 -7.22
N ARG A 164 -3.44 7.52 -8.44
CA ARG A 164 -4.52 7.94 -9.34
C ARG A 164 -5.48 6.80 -9.64
N GLN A 165 -4.97 5.62 -10.03
CA GLN A 165 -5.84 4.48 -10.34
C GLN A 165 -6.62 4.02 -9.10
N GLU A 166 -6.01 4.03 -7.92
CA GLU A 166 -6.72 3.69 -6.69
C GLU A 166 -7.78 4.71 -6.32
N TYR A 167 -7.53 6.00 -6.59
CA TYR A 167 -8.53 7.05 -6.39
C TYR A 167 -9.77 6.82 -7.27
N THR A 168 -9.59 6.42 -8.53
CA THR A 168 -10.73 6.18 -9.45
C THR A 168 -11.49 4.90 -9.15
N THR A 169 -10.78 3.86 -8.70
CA THR A 169 -11.36 2.52 -8.56
C THR A 169 -11.82 2.18 -7.14
N ILE A 170 -11.21 2.76 -6.10
CA ILE A 170 -11.42 2.37 -4.71
C ILE A 170 -12.13 3.50 -3.94
N PRO A 171 -13.41 3.33 -3.54
CA PRO A 171 -14.14 4.34 -2.75
C PRO A 171 -13.44 4.71 -1.43
N ALA A 172 -12.79 3.74 -0.77
CA ALA A 172 -12.03 3.99 0.45
C ALA A 172 -10.85 4.97 0.23
N MET A 173 -10.21 4.95 -0.95
CA MET A 173 -9.15 5.89 -1.28
C MET A 173 -9.69 7.32 -1.38
N ARG A 174 -10.85 7.51 -2.02
CA ARG A 174 -11.55 8.82 -2.06
C ARG A 174 -11.90 9.32 -0.66
N SER A 175 -12.39 8.45 0.23
CA SER A 175 -12.65 8.81 1.63
C SER A 175 -11.40 9.29 2.35
N VAL A 176 -10.27 8.60 2.20
CA VAL A 176 -8.99 9.01 2.83
C VAL A 176 -8.48 10.33 2.25
N PHE A 177 -8.63 10.57 0.94
CA PHE A 177 -8.32 11.87 0.32
C PHE A 177 -9.21 12.99 0.89
N GLY A 178 -10.50 12.74 1.08
CA GLY A 178 -11.42 13.70 1.70
C GLY A 178 -10.99 14.08 3.12
N GLU A 179 -10.62 13.10 3.94
CA GLU A 179 -10.11 13.35 5.30
C GLU A 179 -8.79 14.10 5.30
N LEU A 180 -7.86 13.74 4.42
CA LEU A 180 -6.59 14.46 4.27
C LEU A 180 -6.85 15.93 3.91
N ARG A 181 -7.77 16.18 2.98
CA ARG A 181 -8.15 17.53 2.58
C ARG A 181 -8.72 18.33 3.75
N ILE A 182 -9.62 17.76 4.55
CA ILE A 182 -10.19 18.43 5.74
C ILE A 182 -9.07 18.80 6.73
N ARG A 183 -8.14 17.87 7.01
CA ARG A 183 -7.01 18.14 7.90
C ARG A 183 -6.06 19.19 7.36
N LEU A 184 -5.85 19.22 6.04
CA LEU A 184 -5.08 20.28 5.39
C LEU A 184 -5.80 21.62 5.51
N ASP A 185 -7.12 21.67 5.26
CA ASP A 185 -7.93 22.87 5.42
C ASP A 185 -7.80 23.44 6.84
N GLU A 186 -7.91 22.59 7.87
CA GLU A 186 -7.74 22.97 9.27
C GLU A 186 -6.31 23.47 9.57
N GLY A 187 -5.30 22.74 9.09
CA GLY A 187 -3.90 23.08 9.31
C GLY A 187 -3.48 24.39 8.61
N MET A 188 -4.05 24.68 7.44
CA MET A 188 -3.72 25.85 6.64
C MET A 188 -4.08 27.18 7.31
N LEU A 189 -5.04 27.16 8.24
CA LEU A 189 -5.40 28.34 9.05
C LEU A 189 -4.24 28.86 9.91
N LEU A 190 -3.25 28.02 10.19
CA LEU A 190 -2.06 28.37 10.99
C LEU A 190 -0.92 28.96 10.13
N PHE A 191 -1.04 28.95 8.81
CA PHE A 191 0.01 29.40 7.90
C PHE A 191 -0.21 30.85 7.43
N PRO A 192 0.84 31.56 6.99
CA PRO A 192 0.70 32.92 6.45
C PRO A 192 -0.20 32.97 5.21
N ASP A 193 -0.88 34.11 5.00
CA ASP A 193 -1.86 34.33 3.92
C ASP A 193 -1.34 33.95 2.52
N LYS A 194 -0.04 34.19 2.26
CA LYS A 194 0.59 33.82 0.99
C LYS A 194 0.51 32.31 0.73
N VAL A 195 0.74 31.49 1.75
CA VAL A 195 0.67 30.02 1.63
C VAL A 195 -0.78 29.57 1.49
N GLN A 196 -1.69 30.20 2.25
CA GLN A 196 -3.13 29.96 2.14
C GLN A 196 -3.66 30.24 0.73
N TYR A 197 -3.20 31.33 0.10
CA TYR A 197 -3.55 31.68 -1.27
C TYR A 197 -3.16 30.58 -2.26
N PHE A 198 -1.90 30.10 -2.22
CA PHE A 198 -1.44 29.02 -3.11
C PHE A 198 -2.19 27.72 -2.87
N TYR A 199 -2.47 27.39 -1.61
CA TYR A 199 -3.25 26.22 -1.25
C TYR A 199 -4.67 26.28 -1.80
N ASN A 200 -5.38 27.40 -1.62
CA ASN A 200 -6.75 27.56 -2.11
C ASN A 200 -6.81 27.46 -3.64
N LYS A 201 -5.83 28.04 -4.35
CA LYS A 201 -5.72 27.88 -5.81
C LYS A 201 -5.50 26.43 -6.24
N ALA A 202 -4.65 25.68 -5.53
CA ALA A 202 -4.45 24.26 -5.79
C ALA A 202 -5.71 23.43 -5.46
N LYS A 203 -6.41 23.77 -4.39
CA LYS A 203 -7.66 23.13 -3.96
C LYS A 203 -8.76 23.27 -5.01
N GLU A 204 -8.92 24.45 -5.62
CA GLU A 204 -9.89 24.67 -6.70
C GLU A 204 -9.64 23.75 -7.90
N LEU A 205 -8.38 23.55 -8.29
CA LEU A 205 -8.00 22.63 -9.36
C LEU A 205 -8.37 21.18 -9.02
N ILE A 206 -8.14 20.76 -7.77
CA ILE A 206 -8.49 19.41 -7.30
C ILE A 206 -10.01 19.20 -7.31
N ILE A 207 -10.79 20.17 -6.83
CA ILE A 207 -12.26 20.10 -6.84
C ILE A 207 -12.79 20.01 -8.29
N HIS A 208 -12.21 20.81 -9.19
CA HIS A 208 -12.59 20.77 -10.60
C HIS A 208 -12.31 19.39 -11.22
N TYR A 209 -11.14 18.81 -10.93
CA TYR A 209 -10.79 17.47 -11.39
C TYR A 209 -11.73 16.38 -10.85
N ASP A 210 -12.13 16.47 -9.58
CA ASP A 210 -13.06 15.52 -8.96
C ASP A 210 -14.45 15.55 -9.58
N LYS A 211 -14.90 16.72 -10.07
CA LYS A 211 -16.17 16.86 -10.83
C LYS A 211 -16.11 16.26 -12.24
N ILE A 212 -14.93 16.17 -12.86
CA ILE A 212 -14.77 15.60 -14.20
C ILE A 212 -14.74 14.07 -14.15
N MET A 213 -14.27 13.53 -13.02
CA MET A 213 -13.97 12.10 -12.85
C MET A 213 -15.13 11.30 -12.23
N ASN A 214 -16.16 11.98 -11.71
CA ASN A 214 -17.39 11.40 -11.18
C ASN A 214 -18.58 11.83 -12.04
#